data_AF-A0A1L3STW9-F1
#
_entry.id   AF-A0A1L3STW9-F1
#
_cell.length_a   1.000
_cell.length_b   1.000
_cell.length_c   1.000
_cell.angle_alpha   90.00
_cell.angle_beta   90.00
_cell.angle_gamma   90.00
#
_symmetry.space_group_name_H-M   'P 1'
#
loop_
_entity.id
_entity.type
_entity.pdbx_description
1 polymer ?
#
loop_
_entity_poly.entity_id
_entity_poly.type
_entity_poly.pdbx_seq_one_letter_code
_entity_poly.pdbx_strand_id
1 'polypeptide(L)'
;MAMDRLSGWLDGRMSDRNLADALGCDVEFVHRVSECWTRNSLSRAPAERTQGVQTCTRLAIAHALHTTGALTLPDAAAVAAGSWQVSASLLKLLEFRPSGCQPGDGDDEADPLMQFVPHAAEAIPIAAADEYLDVADGRRVYWRKPRRDAYLLACDLHRLSCASRREDTPALQEEYLELLARLREPEDHVCEWIGTVADGRFRPAPDRFAERSPAMRQGLFHQGSRSFAESYATKVSVNVSLAARSMKRRALGLAVTDPLKMTAARKGDGKA
;
A
#
# COMPACT_ATOMS: atom_id res chain seq x y z
N MET A 1 23.52 -8.80 9.33
CA MET A 1 22.57 -7.80 9.87
C MET A 1 21.50 -7.35 8.87
N ALA A 2 21.82 -6.73 7.72
CA ALA A 2 20.79 -6.37 6.73
C ALA A 2 20.15 -7.60 6.05
N MET A 3 20.97 -8.61 5.70
CA MET A 3 20.46 -9.87 5.11
C MET A 3 19.55 -10.65 6.07
N ASP A 4 19.86 -10.71 7.37
CA ASP A 4 19.00 -11.40 8.36
C ASP A 4 17.59 -10.79 8.48
N ARG A 5 17.46 -9.48 8.25
CA ARG A 5 16.17 -8.76 8.28
C ARG A 5 15.36 -8.96 7.00
N LEU A 6 16.04 -9.01 5.85
CA LEU A 6 15.42 -9.36 4.57
C LEU A 6 14.87 -10.79 4.60
N SER A 7 15.65 -11.75 5.10
CA SER A 7 15.21 -13.12 5.32
C SER A 7 14.04 -13.16 6.32
N GLY A 8 14.07 -12.41 7.42
CA GLY A 8 12.95 -12.34 8.36
C GLY A 8 11.63 -11.85 7.78
N TRP A 9 11.68 -10.86 6.87
CA TRP A 9 10.50 -10.37 6.13
C TRP A 9 9.98 -11.42 5.14
N LEU A 10 10.86 -11.95 4.29
CA LEU A 10 10.51 -12.92 3.24
C LEU A 10 10.08 -14.29 3.80
N ASP A 11 10.73 -14.76 4.85
CA ASP A 11 10.44 -16.04 5.52
C ASP A 11 9.22 -15.94 6.46
N GLY A 12 8.70 -14.72 6.66
CA GLY A 12 7.53 -14.49 7.50
C GLY A 12 7.70 -14.76 8.98
N ARG A 13 8.94 -14.75 9.48
CA ARG A 13 9.29 -15.09 10.87
C ARG A 13 9.45 -13.84 11.75
N MET A 14 8.55 -12.88 11.61
CA MET A 14 8.54 -11.70 12.47
C MET A 14 7.82 -12.01 13.79
N SER A 15 8.44 -11.67 14.92
CA SER A 15 7.75 -11.67 16.22
C SER A 15 6.76 -10.50 16.28
N ASP A 16 5.80 -10.56 17.20
CA ASP A 16 4.81 -9.48 17.40
C ASP A 16 5.48 -8.14 17.72
N ARG A 17 6.61 -8.18 18.44
CA ARG A 17 7.45 -7.00 18.68
C ARG A 17 8.03 -6.44 17.39
N ASN A 18 8.58 -7.28 16.52
CA ASN A 18 9.12 -6.84 15.23
C ASN A 18 8.00 -6.28 14.33
N LEU A 19 6.79 -6.84 14.39
CA LEU A 19 5.62 -6.35 13.66
C LEU A 19 5.18 -4.97 14.17
N ALA A 20 5.12 -4.79 15.49
CA ALA A 20 4.78 -3.52 16.13
C ALA A 20 5.81 -2.43 15.80
N ASP A 21 7.10 -2.75 15.90
CA ASP A 21 8.20 -1.85 15.54
C ASP A 21 8.12 -1.45 14.04
N ALA A 22 7.82 -2.40 13.15
CA ALA A 22 7.66 -2.14 11.72
C ALA A 22 6.44 -1.25 11.41
N LEU A 23 5.32 -1.45 12.12
CA LEU A 23 4.13 -0.60 12.00
C LEU A 23 4.36 0.79 12.62
N GLY A 24 5.25 0.88 13.62
CA GLY A 24 5.41 2.07 14.45
C GLY A 24 4.28 2.21 15.48
N CYS A 25 3.80 1.10 16.04
CA CYS A 25 2.72 1.03 17.02
C CYS A 25 3.09 0.17 18.24
N ASP A 26 2.16 0.03 19.18
CA ASP A 26 2.30 -0.85 20.34
C ASP A 26 2.07 -2.32 19.96
N VAL A 27 2.74 -3.26 20.63
CA VAL A 27 2.51 -4.71 20.52
C VAL A 27 1.06 -5.06 20.84
N GLU A 28 0.43 -4.35 21.78
CA GLU A 28 -1.00 -4.51 22.09
C GLU A 28 -1.90 -4.28 20.87
N PHE A 29 -1.53 -3.38 19.96
CA PHE A 29 -2.28 -3.20 18.71
C PHE A 29 -2.24 -4.48 17.85
N VAL A 30 -1.06 -5.07 17.69
CA VAL A 30 -0.86 -6.30 16.89
C VAL A 30 -1.65 -7.47 17.49
N HIS A 31 -1.60 -7.63 18.82
CA HIS A 31 -2.39 -8.65 19.53
C HIS A 31 -3.89 -8.46 19.30
N ARG A 32 -4.41 -7.24 19.49
CA ARG A 32 -5.85 -6.98 19.36
C ARG A 32 -6.35 -7.17 17.92
N VAL A 33 -5.57 -6.81 16.90
CA VAL A 33 -5.93 -7.10 15.50
C VAL A 33 -5.97 -8.60 15.24
N SER A 34 -4.99 -9.33 15.77
CA SER A 34 -4.92 -10.79 15.65
C SER A 34 -6.10 -11.47 16.34
N GLU A 35 -6.49 -11.01 17.54
CA GLU A 35 -7.71 -11.47 18.21
C GLU A 35 -8.97 -11.25 17.36
N CYS A 36 -9.10 -10.07 16.73
CA CYS A 36 -10.22 -9.80 15.83
C CYS A 36 -10.27 -10.79 14.65
N TRP A 37 -9.13 -11.12 14.06
CA TRP A 37 -9.06 -12.10 12.97
C TRP A 37 -9.37 -13.51 13.44
N THR A 38 -8.90 -13.92 14.62
CA THR A 38 -9.20 -15.23 15.21
C THR A 38 -10.69 -15.38 15.51
N ARG A 39 -11.34 -14.36 16.09
CA ARG A 39 -12.77 -14.39 16.42
C ARG A 39 -13.68 -14.46 15.19
N ASN A 40 -13.23 -13.91 14.06
CA ASN A 40 -14.01 -13.81 12.83
C ASN A 40 -13.70 -14.91 11.79
N SER A 41 -12.69 -15.76 12.03
CA SER A 41 -12.34 -16.86 11.13
C SER A 41 -13.23 -18.08 11.38
N LEU A 42 -14.22 -18.33 10.51
CA LEU A 42 -15.08 -19.51 10.55
C LEU A 42 -14.40 -20.82 10.11
N SER A 43 -13.09 -20.80 9.82
CA SER A 43 -12.34 -21.99 9.40
C SER A 43 -11.14 -22.23 10.30
N ARG A 44 -11.22 -23.28 11.12
CA ARG A 44 -10.06 -23.93 11.77
C ARG A 44 -9.26 -24.68 10.70
N ALA A 45 -8.50 -23.97 9.88
CA ALA A 45 -7.33 -24.56 9.25
C ALA A 45 -6.13 -24.31 10.17
N PRO A 46 -5.17 -25.25 10.29
CA PRO A 46 -3.96 -25.00 11.07
C PRO A 46 -3.30 -23.77 10.48
N ALA A 47 -2.93 -22.82 11.34
CA ALA A 47 -2.13 -21.65 11.00
C ALA A 47 -0.73 -22.12 10.58
N GLU A 48 -0.60 -22.70 9.40
CA GLU A 48 0.68 -22.82 8.74
C GLU A 48 1.13 -21.41 8.40
N ARG A 49 2.18 -21.00 9.10
CA ARG A 49 2.93 -19.76 9.01
C ARG A 49 3.63 -19.61 7.65
N THR A 50 2.88 -19.71 6.56
CA THR A 50 3.31 -19.40 5.19
C THR A 50 2.82 -18.00 4.75
N GLN A 51 2.37 -17.17 5.71
CA GLN A 51 1.61 -15.93 5.50
C GLN A 51 2.33 -14.65 5.99
N GLY A 52 3.66 -14.64 6.08
CA GLY A 52 4.43 -13.53 6.65
C GLY A 52 4.11 -12.15 6.08
N VAL A 53 4.41 -11.96 4.80
CA VAL A 53 4.25 -10.66 4.13
C VAL A 53 2.78 -10.30 3.92
N GLN A 54 1.93 -11.28 3.64
CA GLN A 54 0.48 -11.04 3.55
C GLN A 54 -0.11 -10.56 4.89
N THR A 55 0.33 -11.14 6.01
CA THR A 55 -0.06 -10.70 7.35
C THR A 55 0.45 -9.28 7.62
N CYS A 56 1.70 -8.98 7.26
CA CYS A 56 2.25 -7.63 7.36
C CYS A 56 1.43 -6.62 6.56
N THR A 57 1.10 -6.92 5.30
CA THR A 57 0.27 -6.05 4.46
C THR A 57 -1.10 -5.82 5.07
N ARG A 58 -1.77 -6.87 5.58
CA ARG A 58 -3.07 -6.73 6.27
C ARG A 58 -2.96 -5.92 7.55
N LEU A 59 -1.90 -6.10 8.33
CA LEU A 59 -1.64 -5.30 9.53
C LEU A 59 -1.43 -3.83 9.17
N ALA A 60 -0.67 -3.53 8.11
CA ALA A 60 -0.46 -2.16 7.64
C ALA A 60 -1.78 -1.49 7.21
N ILE A 61 -2.64 -2.23 6.49
CA ILE A 61 -3.98 -1.76 6.10
C ILE A 61 -4.84 -1.49 7.34
N ALA A 62 -4.93 -2.46 8.27
CA ALA A 62 -5.72 -2.33 9.49
C ALA A 62 -5.25 -1.15 10.35
N HIS A 63 -3.93 -0.99 10.50
CA HIS A 63 -3.33 0.12 11.20
C HIS A 63 -3.71 1.46 10.57
N ALA A 64 -3.48 1.63 9.26
CA ALA A 64 -3.77 2.88 8.57
C ALA A 64 -5.27 3.23 8.58
N LEU A 65 -6.15 2.23 8.43
CA LEU A 65 -7.60 2.42 8.53
C LEU A 65 -8.04 2.82 9.95
N HIS A 66 -7.40 2.28 10.98
CA HIS A 66 -7.69 2.65 12.37
C HIS A 66 -7.19 4.05 12.71
N THR A 67 -5.93 4.36 12.38
CA THR A 67 -5.28 5.62 12.79
C THR A 67 -5.66 6.81 11.91
N THR A 68 -5.82 6.58 10.61
CA THR A 68 -6.07 7.64 9.62
C THR A 68 -7.48 7.58 9.08
N GLY A 69 -8.00 6.38 8.82
CA GLY A 69 -9.37 6.17 8.35
C GLY A 69 -10.46 6.34 9.42
N ALA A 70 -10.06 6.55 10.68
CA ALA A 70 -10.94 6.69 11.84
C ALA A 70 -11.94 5.54 12.04
N LEU A 71 -11.65 4.35 11.50
CA LEU A 71 -12.42 3.15 11.77
C LEU A 71 -12.12 2.62 13.17
N THR A 72 -13.11 1.96 13.78
CA THR A 72 -12.85 1.20 15.00
C THR A 72 -11.86 0.08 14.69
N LEU A 73 -11.08 -0.35 15.69
CA LEU A 73 -10.11 -1.43 15.50
C LEU A 73 -10.76 -2.71 14.92
N PRO A 74 -11.92 -3.19 15.43
CA PRO A 74 -12.58 -4.35 14.85
C PRO A 74 -12.97 -4.16 13.38
N ASP A 75 -13.48 -2.97 13.01
CA ASP A 75 -13.87 -2.68 11.63
C ASP A 75 -12.65 -2.61 10.71
N ALA A 76 -11.57 -1.94 11.14
CA ALA A 76 -10.33 -1.86 10.38
C ALA A 76 -9.71 -3.24 10.16
N ALA A 77 -9.69 -4.09 11.19
CA ALA A 77 -9.23 -5.48 11.10
C ALA A 77 -10.11 -6.30 10.15
N ALA A 78 -11.42 -6.12 10.19
CA ALA A 78 -12.37 -6.82 9.32
C ALA A 78 -12.22 -6.40 7.85
N VAL A 79 -12.05 -5.11 7.56
CA VAL A 79 -11.77 -4.62 6.21
C VAL A 79 -10.48 -5.24 5.68
N ALA A 80 -9.38 -5.15 6.43
CA ALA A 80 -8.08 -5.69 6.02
C ALA A 80 -8.12 -7.21 5.74
N ALA A 81 -8.90 -7.98 6.53
CA ALA A 81 -9.09 -9.40 6.32
C ALA A 81 -9.98 -9.71 5.10
N GLY A 82 -11.05 -8.92 4.90
CA GLY A 82 -12.05 -9.14 3.87
C GLY A 82 -11.71 -8.59 2.48
N SER A 83 -10.80 -7.62 2.38
CA SER A 83 -10.35 -7.00 1.13
C SER A 83 -9.12 -7.70 0.55
N TRP A 84 -9.21 -9.00 0.29
CA TRP A 84 -8.06 -9.81 -0.14
C TRP A 84 -7.47 -9.34 -1.46
N GLN A 85 -8.28 -8.80 -2.38
CA GLN A 85 -7.84 -8.27 -3.68
C GLN A 85 -6.87 -7.11 -3.52
N VAL A 86 -7.12 -6.22 -2.54
CA VAL A 86 -6.24 -5.08 -2.23
C VAL A 86 -4.91 -5.60 -1.71
N SER A 87 -4.93 -6.53 -0.75
CA SER A 87 -3.70 -7.15 -0.24
C SER A 87 -2.90 -7.83 -1.36
N ALA A 88 -3.56 -8.58 -2.24
CA ALA A 88 -2.93 -9.25 -3.37
C ALA A 88 -2.32 -8.25 -4.38
N SER A 89 -2.99 -7.12 -4.64
CA SER A 89 -2.49 -6.05 -5.51
C SER A 89 -1.22 -5.42 -4.94
N LEU A 90 -1.25 -5.04 -3.66
CA LEU A 90 -0.09 -4.46 -2.97
C LEU A 90 1.12 -5.41 -2.95
N LEU A 91 0.89 -6.70 -2.72
CA LEU A 91 1.97 -7.70 -2.67
C LEU A 91 2.76 -7.78 -3.97
N LYS A 92 2.13 -7.58 -5.14
CA LYS A 92 2.83 -7.58 -6.44
C LYS A 92 3.95 -6.53 -6.52
N LEU A 93 3.77 -5.40 -5.85
CA LEU A 93 4.77 -4.32 -5.81
C LEU A 93 5.69 -4.44 -4.60
N LEU A 94 5.18 -4.87 -3.45
CA LEU A 94 5.97 -5.03 -2.23
C LEU A 94 6.99 -6.17 -2.34
N GLU A 95 6.63 -7.25 -3.03
CA GLU A 95 7.48 -8.41 -3.30
C GLU A 95 7.78 -8.52 -4.80
N PHE A 96 7.92 -7.37 -5.47
CA PHE A 96 8.14 -7.33 -6.90
C PHE A 96 9.25 -8.27 -7.34
N ARG A 97 8.94 -9.04 -8.37
CA ARG A 97 9.89 -9.88 -9.11
C ARG A 97 9.55 -9.72 -10.59
N PRO A 98 10.47 -9.23 -11.42
CA PRO A 98 10.19 -9.08 -12.84
C PRO A 98 9.92 -10.43 -13.50
N SER A 99 8.99 -10.45 -14.44
CA SER A 99 8.58 -11.66 -15.15
C SER A 99 9.76 -12.28 -15.90
N GLY A 100 10.08 -13.55 -15.62
CA GLY A 100 11.16 -14.29 -16.28
C GLY A 100 12.44 -14.49 -15.47
N CYS A 101 12.56 -13.91 -14.28
CA CYS A 101 13.66 -14.19 -13.34
C CYS A 101 13.34 -15.43 -12.47
N GLN A 102 14.23 -16.41 -12.42
CA GLN A 102 14.08 -17.55 -11.50
C GLN A 102 14.50 -17.19 -10.06
N PRO A 103 14.00 -17.91 -9.05
CA PRO A 103 14.51 -17.79 -7.68
C PRO A 103 16.03 -18.09 -7.66
N GLY A 104 16.84 -17.08 -7.34
CA GLY A 104 18.30 -17.21 -7.29
C GLY A 104 19.06 -16.66 -8.50
N ASP A 105 18.38 -16.11 -9.51
CA ASP A 105 19.02 -15.50 -10.72
C ASP A 105 19.79 -14.19 -10.46
N GLY A 106 20.10 -13.86 -9.21
CA GLY A 106 21.08 -12.84 -8.89
C GLY A 106 20.68 -11.44 -9.35
N ASP A 107 19.68 -10.87 -8.69
CA ASP A 107 19.72 -9.45 -8.33
C ASP A 107 18.91 -9.31 -7.03
N ASP A 108 19.56 -9.58 -5.89
CA ASP A 108 18.99 -9.31 -4.56
C ASP A 108 18.65 -7.80 -4.37
N GLU A 109 19.01 -6.97 -5.35
CA GLU A 109 18.66 -5.55 -5.51
C GLU A 109 17.43 -5.28 -6.39
N ALA A 110 16.71 -6.30 -6.88
CA ALA A 110 15.50 -6.16 -7.69
C ALA A 110 14.27 -5.64 -6.92
N ASP A 111 14.45 -4.86 -5.86
CA ASP A 111 13.35 -4.05 -5.34
C ASP A 111 13.17 -2.86 -6.31
N PRO A 112 12.05 -2.74 -7.02
CA PRO A 112 11.79 -1.60 -7.90
C PRO A 112 11.68 -0.32 -7.06
N LEU A 113 11.50 -0.45 -5.74
CA LEU A 113 11.59 0.65 -4.79
C LEU A 113 13.02 0.94 -4.30
N MET A 114 13.99 0.05 -4.53
CA MET A 114 15.42 0.38 -4.36
C MET A 114 15.90 1.42 -5.39
N GLN A 115 15.21 1.58 -6.53
CA GLN A 115 15.40 2.76 -7.38
C GLN A 115 15.01 4.09 -6.68
N PHE A 116 14.18 4.02 -5.61
CA PHE A 116 13.85 5.18 -4.75
C PHE A 116 14.66 5.23 -3.44
N VAL A 117 15.52 4.23 -3.16
CA VAL A 117 16.24 4.11 -1.89
C VAL A 117 17.33 5.16 -1.67
N PRO A 118 18.07 5.65 -2.69
CA PRO A 118 19.05 6.72 -2.46
C PRO A 118 18.41 8.10 -2.19
N HIS A 119 17.13 8.29 -2.55
CA HIS A 119 16.52 9.63 -2.58
C HIS A 119 15.29 9.82 -1.70
N ALA A 120 14.84 8.80 -0.97
CA ALA A 120 13.77 9.00 -0.01
C ALA A 120 14.02 8.17 1.25
N ALA A 121 14.65 8.80 2.26
CA ALA A 121 14.34 8.48 3.66
C ALA A 121 12.84 8.70 3.95
N GLU A 122 12.16 9.47 3.08
CA GLU A 122 10.80 9.92 3.18
C GLU A 122 9.78 8.89 2.66
N ALA A 123 8.67 8.74 3.39
CA ALA A 123 7.49 8.04 2.89
C ALA A 123 6.76 8.95 1.87
N ILE A 124 7.24 8.95 0.61
CA ILE A 124 6.65 9.80 -0.45
C ILE A 124 5.53 9.05 -1.18
N PRO A 125 4.33 9.65 -1.30
CA PRO A 125 3.29 9.14 -2.18
C PRO A 125 3.75 9.07 -3.65
N ILE A 126 3.45 7.97 -4.33
CA ILE A 126 3.72 7.77 -5.75
C ILE A 126 2.37 7.64 -6.45
N ALA A 127 1.83 8.76 -6.96
CA ALA A 127 0.51 8.83 -7.57
C ALA A 127 0.24 7.71 -8.60
N ALA A 128 1.24 7.41 -9.45
CA ALA A 128 1.13 6.40 -10.49
C ALA A 128 1.05 4.94 -9.99
N ALA A 129 1.39 4.67 -8.73
CA ALA A 129 1.47 3.33 -8.16
C ALA A 129 0.68 3.15 -6.86
N ASP A 130 0.34 4.24 -6.17
CA ASP A 130 -0.31 4.18 -4.87
C ASP A 130 -1.80 3.87 -4.99
N GLU A 131 -2.22 2.94 -4.14
CA GLU A 131 -3.60 2.53 -3.95
C GLU A 131 -4.13 3.09 -2.64
N TYR A 132 -5.41 3.43 -2.64
CA TYR A 132 -6.10 4.04 -1.53
C TYR A 132 -7.36 3.25 -1.17
N LEU A 133 -7.67 3.24 0.13
CA LEU A 133 -9.00 2.89 0.61
C LEU A 133 -9.72 4.17 1.03
N ASP A 134 -10.84 4.44 0.38
CA ASP A 134 -11.70 5.53 0.77
C ASP A 134 -12.85 5.00 1.64
N VAL A 135 -12.99 5.55 2.84
CA VAL A 135 -14.06 5.23 3.79
C VAL A 135 -15.09 6.36 3.76
N ALA A 136 -16.30 6.07 3.29
CA ALA A 136 -17.41 7.01 3.26
C ALA A 136 -18.46 6.68 4.33
N ASP A 137 -18.97 7.72 4.99
CA ASP A 137 -19.94 7.63 6.10
C ASP A 137 -19.52 6.65 7.21
N GLY A 138 -18.21 6.48 7.43
CA GLY A 138 -17.63 5.56 8.42
C GLY A 138 -17.87 4.07 8.17
N ARG A 139 -18.43 3.67 7.01
CA ARG A 139 -18.85 2.27 6.76
C ARG A 139 -18.67 1.76 5.34
N ARG A 140 -18.83 2.60 4.31
CA ARG A 140 -18.69 2.15 2.92
C ARG A 140 -17.22 2.24 2.52
N VAL A 141 -16.67 1.15 2.02
CA VAL A 141 -15.26 1.08 1.64
C VAL A 141 -15.15 1.01 0.12
N TYR A 142 -14.34 1.91 -0.42
CA TYR A 142 -14.02 1.96 -1.84
C TYR A 142 -12.53 1.74 -2.02
N TRP A 143 -12.15 0.98 -3.03
CA TRP A 143 -10.77 0.83 -3.44
C TRP A 143 -10.51 1.74 -4.62
N ARG A 144 -9.57 2.67 -4.42
CA ARG A 144 -9.12 3.61 -5.43
C ARG A 144 -7.71 3.23 -5.85
N LYS A 145 -7.55 2.76 -7.08
CA LYS A 145 -6.29 2.22 -7.62
C LYS A 145 -5.91 2.90 -8.92
N PRO A 146 -4.62 2.97 -9.27
CA PRO A 146 -4.19 3.51 -10.56
C PRO A 146 -4.91 2.80 -11.71
N ARG A 147 -5.33 3.57 -12.73
CA ARG A 147 -5.96 2.99 -13.94
C ARG A 147 -4.98 2.15 -14.73
N ARG A 148 -3.73 2.62 -14.81
CA ARG A 148 -2.62 1.91 -15.44
C ARG A 148 -2.09 0.86 -14.47
N ASP A 149 -1.64 -0.26 -15.01
CA ASP A 149 -1.08 -1.34 -14.19
C ASP A 149 0.29 -0.91 -13.63
N ALA A 150 0.33 -0.67 -12.31
CA ALA A 150 1.53 -0.25 -11.61
C ALA A 150 2.64 -1.32 -11.63
N TYR A 151 2.28 -2.61 -11.73
CA TYR A 151 3.26 -3.69 -11.86
C TYR A 151 3.93 -3.69 -13.23
N LEU A 152 3.17 -3.43 -14.31
CA LEU A 152 3.77 -3.27 -15.64
C LEU A 152 4.72 -2.06 -15.69
N LEU A 153 4.32 -0.94 -15.07
CA LEU A 153 5.19 0.23 -14.95
C LEU A 153 6.50 -0.11 -14.20
N ALA A 154 6.43 -0.87 -13.11
CA ALA A 154 7.61 -1.32 -12.38
C ALA A 154 8.50 -2.27 -13.23
N CYS A 155 7.90 -3.18 -14.00
CA CYS A 155 8.62 -4.03 -14.95
C CYS A 155 9.38 -3.23 -16.01
N ASP A 156 8.74 -2.21 -16.61
CA ASP A 156 9.36 -1.36 -17.62
C ASP A 156 10.51 -0.53 -17.02
N LEU A 157 10.32 0.03 -15.82
CA LEU A 157 11.37 0.77 -15.10
C LEU A 157 12.57 -0.11 -14.76
N HIS A 158 12.32 -1.35 -14.32
CA HIS A 158 13.38 -2.31 -14.05
C HIS A 158 14.13 -2.68 -15.34
N ARG A 159 13.41 -3.02 -16.41
CA ARG A 159 13.99 -3.37 -17.72
C ARG A 159 14.89 -2.25 -18.26
N LEU A 160 14.39 -1.01 -18.27
CA LEU A 160 15.15 0.14 -18.76
C LEU A 160 16.35 0.45 -17.89
N SER A 161 16.21 0.42 -16.55
CA SER A 161 17.35 0.61 -15.65
C SER A 161 18.46 -0.44 -15.88
N CYS A 162 18.09 -1.70 -16.08
CA CYS A 162 19.05 -2.76 -16.40
C CYS A 162 19.71 -2.57 -17.77
N ALA A 163 18.95 -2.15 -18.79
CA ALA A 163 19.50 -1.84 -20.11
C ALA A 163 20.44 -0.64 -20.09
N SER A 164 20.04 0.47 -19.44
CA SER A 164 20.87 1.68 -19.29
C SER A 164 22.18 1.37 -18.57
N ARG A 165 22.20 0.50 -17.56
CA ARG A 165 23.44 0.08 -16.86
C ARG A 165 24.40 -0.72 -17.74
N ARG A 166 23.90 -1.41 -18.78
CA ARG A 166 24.71 -2.27 -19.67
C ARG A 166 25.23 -1.52 -20.89
N GLU A 167 24.39 -0.71 -21.50
CA GLU A 167 24.64 -0.10 -22.82
C GLU A 167 24.96 1.40 -22.74
N ASP A 168 24.51 2.08 -21.69
CA ASP A 168 24.73 3.51 -21.40
C ASP A 168 24.58 4.45 -22.62
N THR A 169 23.50 4.27 -23.40
CA THR A 169 23.21 5.11 -24.57
C THR A 169 22.27 6.27 -24.23
N PRO A 170 22.39 7.44 -24.88
CA PRO A 170 21.48 8.57 -24.66
C PRO A 170 20.00 8.24 -24.90
N ALA A 171 19.71 7.41 -25.90
CA ALA A 171 18.33 7.00 -26.21
C ALA A 171 17.69 6.19 -25.07
N LEU A 172 18.43 5.24 -24.48
CA LEU A 172 17.94 4.48 -23.34
C LEU A 172 17.78 5.35 -22.08
N GLN A 173 18.67 6.33 -21.88
CA GLN A 173 18.55 7.29 -20.78
C GLN A 173 17.30 8.18 -20.97
N GLU A 174 17.02 8.63 -22.19
CA GLU A 174 15.81 9.40 -22.51
C GLU A 174 14.54 8.59 -22.24
N GLU A 175 14.45 7.35 -22.74
CA GLU A 175 13.33 6.45 -22.46
C GLU A 175 13.14 6.20 -20.94
N TYR A 176 14.23 6.03 -20.20
CA TYR A 176 14.18 5.82 -18.75
C TYR A 176 13.68 7.08 -18.01
N LEU A 177 14.14 8.26 -18.41
CA LEU A 177 13.71 9.54 -17.83
C LEU A 177 12.24 9.85 -18.14
N GLU A 178 11.78 9.57 -19.36
CA GLU A 178 10.37 9.68 -19.72
C GLU A 178 9.49 8.80 -18.82
N LEU A 179 9.92 7.55 -18.58
CA LEU A 179 9.19 6.63 -17.72
C LEU A 179 9.19 7.07 -16.25
N LEU A 180 10.31 7.63 -15.75
CA LEU A 180 10.37 8.22 -14.42
C LEU A 180 9.47 9.46 -14.28
N ALA A 181 9.36 10.27 -15.32
CA ALA A 181 8.48 11.43 -15.33
C ALA A 181 7.01 11.01 -15.16
N ARG A 182 6.62 9.83 -15.68
CA ARG A 182 5.27 9.27 -15.51
C ARG A 182 4.90 8.98 -14.05
N LEU A 183 5.88 8.78 -13.16
CA LEU A 183 5.62 8.63 -11.72
C LEU A 183 5.06 9.91 -11.08
N ARG A 184 5.27 11.06 -11.72
CA ARG A 184 4.79 12.38 -11.31
C ARG A 184 3.55 12.85 -12.08
N GLU A 185 3.03 12.05 -13.01
CA GLU A 185 1.78 12.36 -13.69
C GLU A 185 0.64 12.52 -12.67
N PRO A 186 -0.39 13.33 -12.99
CA PRO A 186 -1.57 13.49 -12.14
C PRO A 186 -2.23 12.13 -11.84
N GLU A 187 -2.86 12.05 -10.67
CA GLU A 187 -3.61 10.86 -10.21
C GLU A 187 -4.73 10.48 -11.21
N ASP A 188 -4.50 9.48 -12.07
CA ASP A 188 -5.54 8.80 -12.87
C ASP A 188 -5.93 7.49 -12.20
N HIS A 189 -6.79 7.60 -11.19
CA HIS A 189 -7.31 6.45 -10.45
C HIS A 189 -8.70 6.03 -10.93
N VAL A 190 -8.97 4.73 -10.86
CA VAL A 190 -10.32 4.18 -10.88
C VAL A 190 -10.75 3.90 -9.45
N CYS A 191 -12.03 4.07 -9.17
CA CYS A 191 -12.60 3.84 -7.85
C CYS A 191 -13.71 2.78 -7.97
N GLU A 192 -13.59 1.71 -7.19
CA GLU A 192 -14.56 0.63 -7.13
C GLU A 192 -15.09 0.47 -5.71
N TRP A 193 -16.40 0.28 -5.58
CA TRP A 193 -16.99 -0.06 -4.30
C TRP A 193 -16.71 -1.52 -3.96
N ILE A 194 -15.97 -1.77 -2.87
CA ILE A 194 -15.55 -3.14 -2.52
C ILE A 194 -16.36 -3.74 -1.37
N GLY A 195 -17.11 -2.94 -0.62
CA GLY A 195 -17.99 -3.46 0.42
C GLY A 195 -18.41 -2.47 1.49
N THR A 196 -19.02 -2.99 2.55
CA THR A 196 -19.44 -2.23 3.73
C THR A 196 -18.91 -2.91 4.99
N VAL A 197 -18.43 -2.13 5.95
CA VAL A 197 -18.03 -2.60 7.27
C VAL A 197 -19.00 -2.11 8.34
N ALA A 198 -19.35 -3.00 9.27
CA ALA A 198 -20.10 -2.67 10.48
C ALA A 198 -19.89 -3.77 11.53
N ASP A 199 -19.86 -3.38 12.80
CA ASP A 199 -19.83 -4.29 13.96
C ASP A 199 -18.69 -5.33 13.89
N GLY A 200 -17.51 -4.91 13.41
CA GLY A 200 -16.35 -5.77 13.26
C GLY A 200 -16.48 -6.81 12.14
N ARG A 201 -17.38 -6.58 11.16
CA ARG A 201 -17.59 -7.46 10.02
C ARG A 201 -17.57 -6.70 8.70
N PHE A 202 -16.76 -7.17 7.76
CA PHE A 202 -16.75 -6.67 6.40
C PHE A 202 -17.67 -7.52 5.53
N ARG A 203 -18.55 -6.85 4.78
CA ARG A 203 -19.46 -7.45 3.81
C ARG A 203 -19.01 -7.01 2.41
N PRO A 204 -18.36 -7.89 1.63
CA PRO A 204 -17.96 -7.59 0.27
C PRO A 204 -19.15 -7.14 -0.58
N ALA A 205 -18.89 -6.25 -1.53
CA ALA A 205 -19.89 -5.87 -2.52
C ALA A 205 -20.30 -7.13 -3.33
N PRO A 206 -21.60 -7.34 -3.60
CA PRO A 206 -22.03 -8.43 -4.47
C PRO A 206 -21.42 -8.25 -5.88
N ASP A 207 -20.89 -9.31 -6.50
CA ASP A 207 -20.28 -9.28 -7.86
C ASP A 207 -21.18 -8.59 -8.90
N ARG A 208 -22.49 -8.66 -8.72
CA ARG A 208 -23.53 -8.01 -9.56
C ARG A 208 -23.52 -6.47 -9.57
N PHE A 209 -22.68 -5.80 -8.79
CA PHE A 209 -22.46 -4.34 -8.86
C PHE A 209 -21.08 -3.93 -9.42
N ALA A 210 -20.26 -4.90 -9.83
CA ALA A 210 -18.96 -4.64 -10.45
C ALA A 210 -19.07 -3.82 -11.76
N GLU A 211 -20.23 -3.82 -12.42
CA GLU A 211 -20.41 -3.17 -13.73
C GLU A 211 -20.80 -1.68 -13.68
N ARG A 212 -21.12 -1.09 -12.53
CA ARG A 212 -21.47 0.36 -12.47
C ARG A 212 -21.01 1.03 -11.18
N SER A 213 -19.70 1.09 -10.97
CA SER A 213 -19.15 2.18 -10.16
C SER A 213 -18.92 3.38 -11.09
N PRO A 214 -19.52 4.56 -10.84
CA PRO A 214 -19.30 5.72 -11.69
C PRO A 214 -17.81 6.05 -11.72
N ALA A 215 -17.25 6.22 -12.91
CA ALA A 215 -15.86 6.61 -13.08
C ALA A 215 -15.61 7.91 -12.32
N MET A 216 -14.83 7.85 -11.24
CA MET A 216 -14.32 9.05 -10.58
C MET A 216 -13.27 9.68 -11.49
N ARG A 217 -13.71 10.49 -12.46
CA ARG A 217 -12.81 11.43 -13.15
C ARG A 217 -12.59 12.62 -12.23
N GLN A 218 -11.42 12.71 -11.61
CA GLN A 218 -10.96 13.99 -11.08
C GLN A 218 -10.04 14.64 -12.10
N GLY A 219 -10.67 15.30 -13.08
CA GLY A 219 -10.03 16.32 -13.90
C GLY A 219 -10.59 17.67 -13.50
N LEU A 220 -9.75 18.71 -13.53
CA LEU A 220 -10.22 20.10 -13.42
C LEU A 220 -11.25 20.35 -14.53
N PHE A 221 -12.45 20.78 -14.12
CA PHE A 221 -13.61 21.17 -14.94
C PHE A 221 -14.39 20.03 -15.62
N HIS A 222 -15.59 19.74 -15.09
CA HIS A 222 -16.84 19.75 -15.88
C HIS A 222 -18.08 19.77 -14.97
N GLN A 223 -18.86 20.85 -15.09
CA GLN A 223 -20.23 20.92 -14.60
C GLN A 223 -21.08 19.92 -15.39
N GLY A 224 -21.76 18.99 -14.72
CA GLY A 224 -22.83 18.21 -15.35
C GLY A 224 -22.84 16.71 -15.12
N SER A 225 -22.53 16.23 -13.90
CA SER A 225 -23.14 15.05 -13.26
C SER A 225 -22.37 14.73 -11.99
N ARG A 226 -22.92 15.08 -10.83
CA ARG A 226 -22.33 14.70 -9.54
C ARG A 226 -22.36 13.16 -9.45
N SER A 227 -21.19 12.53 -9.42
CA SER A 227 -21.12 11.09 -9.18
C SER A 227 -21.53 10.81 -7.72
N PHE A 228 -22.15 9.66 -7.44
CA PHE A 228 -22.56 9.28 -6.07
C PHE A 228 -21.42 9.33 -5.04
N ALA A 229 -20.15 9.26 -5.48
CA ALA A 229 -18.98 9.37 -4.60
C ALA A 229 -18.75 10.79 -4.07
N GLU A 230 -19.31 11.82 -4.72
CA GLU A 230 -19.21 13.23 -4.31
C GLU A 230 -20.33 13.65 -3.35
N SER A 231 -21.33 12.79 -3.09
CA SER A 231 -22.49 13.14 -2.25
C SER A 231 -22.35 12.72 -0.78
N TYR A 232 -21.19 12.23 -0.35
CA TYR A 232 -20.98 11.79 1.03
C TYR A 232 -20.61 12.95 1.94
N ALA A 233 -21.29 13.06 3.08
CA ALA A 233 -21.05 14.11 4.07
C ALA A 233 -19.68 13.97 4.73
N THR A 234 -19.12 12.75 4.80
CA THR A 234 -17.78 12.48 5.30
C THR A 234 -17.10 11.39 4.44
N LYS A 235 -15.92 11.71 3.92
CA LYS A 235 -15.06 10.77 3.17
C LYS A 235 -13.63 10.92 3.64
N VAL A 236 -13.02 9.83 4.09
CA VAL A 236 -11.61 9.78 4.49
C VAL A 236 -10.86 8.86 3.54
N SER A 237 -9.72 9.29 3.03
CA SER A 237 -8.90 8.51 2.09
C SER A 237 -7.61 8.09 2.76
N VAL A 238 -7.29 6.79 2.68
CA VAL A 238 -6.11 6.19 3.31
C VAL A 238 -5.21 5.59 2.25
N ASN A 239 -3.96 6.06 2.14
CA ASN A 239 -2.97 5.50 1.21
C ASN A 239 -2.41 4.17 1.76
N VAL A 240 -2.98 3.06 1.30
CA VAL A 240 -2.61 1.72 1.80
C VAL A 240 -1.30 1.22 1.19
N SER A 241 -0.96 1.65 -0.03
CA SER A 241 0.36 1.39 -0.62
C SER A 241 1.47 2.02 0.22
N LEU A 242 1.31 3.28 0.61
CA LEU A 242 2.29 3.99 1.43
C LEU A 242 2.43 3.38 2.82
N ALA A 243 1.31 2.98 3.44
CA ALA A 243 1.32 2.31 4.73
C ALA A 243 2.12 0.99 4.66
N ALA A 244 1.86 0.15 3.66
CA ALA A 244 2.54 -1.12 3.50
C ALA A 244 4.03 -0.96 3.13
N ARG A 245 4.35 -0.01 2.23
CA ARG A 245 5.75 0.33 1.89
C ARG A 245 6.51 0.83 3.12
N SER A 246 5.89 1.69 3.93
CA SER A 246 6.48 2.20 5.16
C SER A 246 6.77 1.08 6.16
N MET A 247 5.82 0.14 6.34
CA MET A 247 6.02 -1.01 7.20
C MET A 247 7.18 -1.89 6.71
N LYS A 248 7.21 -2.25 5.42
CA LYS A 248 8.30 -3.03 4.80
C LYS A 248 9.65 -2.37 5.08
N ARG A 249 9.77 -1.07 4.81
CA ARG A 249 11.02 -0.33 5.04
C ARG A 249 11.50 -0.41 6.48
N ARG A 250 10.62 -0.20 7.46
CA ARG A 250 10.98 -0.31 8.89
C ARG A 250 11.37 -1.73 9.27
N ALA A 251 10.66 -2.74 8.75
CA ALA A 251 11.02 -4.14 8.96
C ALA A 251 12.43 -4.47 8.44
N LEU A 252 12.82 -3.88 7.31
CA LEU A 252 14.17 -3.97 6.75
C LEU A 252 15.22 -3.12 7.47
N GLY A 253 14.81 -2.34 8.48
CA GLY A 253 15.70 -1.44 9.23
C GLY A 253 16.00 -0.12 8.55
N LEU A 254 15.28 0.23 7.49
CA LEU A 254 15.44 1.48 6.76
C LEU A 254 14.69 2.61 7.49
N ALA A 255 15.26 3.80 7.47
CA ALA A 255 14.60 4.99 7.99
C ALA A 255 13.33 5.31 7.17
N VAL A 256 12.28 5.72 7.89
CA VAL A 256 11.02 6.22 7.33
C VAL A 256 10.70 7.54 8.02
N THR A 257 11.00 8.65 7.36
CA THR A 257 10.58 9.99 7.78
C THR A 257 9.20 10.29 7.21
N ASP A 258 8.30 10.75 8.07
CA ASP A 258 6.98 11.24 7.67
C ASP A 258 7.12 12.72 7.25
N PRO A 259 6.94 13.07 5.96
CA PRO A 259 7.09 14.44 5.50
C PRO A 259 6.07 15.40 6.15
N LEU A 260 4.94 14.89 6.66
CA LEU A 260 3.92 15.69 7.33
C LEU A 260 4.24 15.98 8.81
N LYS A 261 5.12 15.17 9.46
CA LYS A 261 5.62 15.48 10.81
C LYS A 261 6.77 16.50 10.78
N MET A 262 7.52 16.59 9.69
CA MET A 262 8.61 17.57 9.55
C MET A 262 8.12 19.01 9.42
N THR A 263 6.97 19.24 8.80
CA THR A 263 6.37 20.58 8.71
C THR A 263 5.81 21.08 10.06
N ALA A 264 5.40 20.17 10.94
CA ALA A 264 5.02 20.51 12.31
C ALA A 264 6.24 20.90 13.18
N ALA A 265 7.35 20.16 13.06
CA ALA A 265 8.59 20.46 13.79
C ALA A 265 9.21 21.80 13.39
N ARG A 266 9.23 22.14 12.10
CA ARG A 266 9.78 23.44 11.62
C ARG A 266 8.96 24.67 12.01
N LYS A 267 7.71 24.50 12.46
CA LYS A 267 6.89 25.60 13.00
C LYS A 267 7.11 25.88 14.49
N GLY A 268 7.83 25.00 15.21
CA GLY A 268 8.09 25.13 16.65
C GLY A 268 9.36 25.92 17.01
N ASP A 269 10.36 25.95 16.13
CA ASP A 269 11.69 26.52 16.46
C ASP A 269 11.87 27.98 16.02
N GLY A 270 10.79 28.67 15.67
CA GLY A 270 10.79 30.04 15.19
C GLY A 270 10.46 31.10 16.25
N LYS A 271 10.95 30.97 17.49
CA LYS A 271 11.02 32.08 18.46
C LYS A 271 12.21 31.90 19.41
N ALA A 272 13.31 32.54 19.07
CA ALA A 272 14.26 33.10 20.02
C ALA A 272 14.48 34.57 19.60
#